data_AF-A0A6B2G5L1-F1
#
_entry.id   AF-A0A6B2G5L1-F1
#
_cell.length_a   1.000
_cell.length_b   1.000
_cell.length_c   1.000
_cell.angle_alpha   90.00
_cell.angle_beta   90.00
_cell.angle_gamma   90.00
#
_symmetry.space_group_name_H-M   'P 1'
#
loop_
_entity.id
_entity.type
_entity.pdbx_description
1 polymer ?
#
loop_
_entity_poly.entity_id
_entity_poly.type
_entity_poly.pdbx_seq_one_letter_code
_entity_poly.pdbx_strand_id
1 'polypeptide(L)'
;MNYQQVVEKLKLIIKESGRKYYVVSIGRISPPKLANFASIQAWVLISCYYNAIIDNKEFFHPIITPMECYIACLQPSNYKYSTNLQDFMDLKIDSKDFDNIHNGGQE
;
A
#
# COMPACT_ATOMS: atom_id res chain seq x y z
N MET A 1 -12.79 8.14 10.32
CA MET A 1 -11.59 7.77 9.55
C MET A 1 -11.41 8.73 8.38
N ASN A 2 -10.29 9.44 8.31
CA ASN A 2 -10.02 10.40 7.23
C ASN A 2 -9.09 9.75 6.19
N TYR A 3 -9.59 9.49 4.98
CA TYR A 3 -8.81 8.90 3.89
C TYR A 3 -7.54 9.69 3.55
N GLN A 4 -7.55 11.00 3.77
CA GLN A 4 -6.39 11.85 3.56
C GLN A 4 -5.24 11.47 4.51
N GLN A 5 -5.53 11.13 5.76
CA GLN A 5 -4.50 10.70 6.72
C GLN A 5 -3.87 9.36 6.32
N VAL A 6 -4.68 8.44 5.77
CA VAL A 6 -4.19 7.17 5.22
C VAL A 6 -3.23 7.43 4.07
N VAL A 7 -3.63 8.31 3.14
CA VAL A 7 -2.82 8.68 1.98
C VAL A 7 -1.49 9.27 2.44
N GLU A 8 -1.49 10.24 3.36
CA GLU A 8 -0.26 10.84 3.87
C GLU A 8 0.66 9.82 4.56
N LYS A 9 0.10 8.89 5.34
CA LYS A 9 0.88 7.81 5.96
C LYS A 9 1.52 6.89 4.92
N LEU A 10 0.78 6.50 3.88
CA LEU A 10 1.31 5.69 2.78
C LEU A 10 2.39 6.42 1.98
N LYS A 11 2.23 7.71 1.73
CA LYS A 11 3.26 8.52 1.06
C LYS A 11 4.59 8.48 1.80
N LEU A 12 4.56 8.59 3.13
CA LEU A 12 5.74 8.48 3.98
C LEU A 12 6.37 7.09 3.85
N ILE A 13 5.60 6.03 4.10
CA ILE A 13 6.06 4.64 3.99
C ILE A 13 6.74 4.36 2.64
N ILE A 14 6.06 4.70 1.54
CA ILE A 14 6.55 4.39 0.20
C ILE A 14 7.81 5.20 -0.11
N LYS A 15 7.85 6.48 0.30
CA LYS A 15 9.01 7.35 0.12
C LYS A 15 10.24 6.83 0.87
N GLU A 16 10.09 6.45 2.14
CA GLU A 16 11.20 5.90 2.93
C GLU A 16 11.72 4.59 2.34
N SER A 17 10.86 3.82 1.67
CA SER A 17 11.25 2.62 0.95
C SER A 17 11.96 2.85 -0.40
N GLY A 18 12.18 4.11 -0.79
CA GLY A 18 12.83 4.48 -2.05
C GLY A 18 11.96 4.29 -3.31
N ARG A 19 10.66 4.03 -3.14
CA ARG A 19 9.72 3.78 -4.25
C ARG A 19 8.96 5.06 -4.62
N LYS A 20 8.60 5.19 -5.90
CA LYS A 20 7.76 6.29 -6.40
C LYS A 20 6.29 5.93 -6.23
N TYR A 21 5.45 6.93 -5.95
CA TYR A 21 4.00 6.75 -5.85
C TYR A 21 3.25 7.82 -6.66
N TYR A 22 2.01 7.48 -7.02
CA TYR A 22 1.01 8.42 -7.54
C TYR A 22 -0.29 8.23 -6.78
N VAL A 23 -0.99 9.32 -6.49
CA VAL A 23 -2.32 9.27 -5.87
C VAL A 23 -3.34 9.53 -6.96
N VAL A 24 -4.25 8.58 -7.17
CA VAL A 24 -5.33 8.71 -8.14
C VAL A 24 -6.68 8.56 -7.43
N SER A 25 -7.65 9.39 -7.83
CA SER A 25 -9.05 9.24 -7.44
C SER A 25 -9.83 8.74 -8.63
N ILE A 26 -10.46 7.58 -8.49
CA ILE A 26 -11.16 6.89 -9.57
C ILE A 26 -12.48 6.35 -9.00
N GLY A 27 -13.53 6.31 -9.83
CA GLY A 27 -14.78 5.61 -9.50
C GLY A 27 -14.60 4.09 -9.46
N ARG A 28 -15.58 3.33 -9.95
CA ARG A 28 -15.48 1.86 -10.01
C ARG A 28 -14.22 1.40 -10.76
N ILE A 29 -13.40 0.57 -10.11
CA ILE A 29 -12.17 0.01 -10.67
C ILE A 29 -12.50 -1.06 -11.72
N SER A 30 -11.69 -1.14 -12.77
CA SER A 30 -11.74 -2.20 -13.77
C SER A 30 -10.35 -2.44 -14.38
N PRO A 31 -10.07 -3.63 -14.93
CA PRO A 31 -8.77 -3.93 -15.53
C PRO A 31 -8.35 -2.93 -16.64
N PRO A 32 -9.23 -2.52 -17.58
CA PRO A 32 -8.86 -1.55 -18.61
C PRO A 32 -8.47 -0.18 -18.06
N LYS A 33 -9.06 0.25 -16.94
CA LYS A 33 -8.73 1.55 -16.33
C LYS A 33 -7.31 1.55 -15.77
N LEU A 34 -6.91 0.47 -15.11
CA LEU A 34 -5.58 0.37 -14.49
C LEU A 34 -4.49 0.05 -15.52
N ALA A 35 -4.83 -0.67 -16.59
CA ALA A 35 -3.90 -0.97 -17.69
C ALA A 35 -3.34 0.27 -18.40
N ASN A 36 -4.03 1.42 -18.33
CA ASN A 36 -3.55 2.68 -18.92
C ASN A 36 -2.31 3.27 -18.21
N PHE A 37 -1.95 2.76 -17.03
CA PHE A 37 -0.81 3.25 -16.25
C PHE A 37 0.37 2.27 -16.35
N ALA A 38 0.99 2.19 -17.52
CA ALA A 38 2.00 1.17 -17.86
C ALA A 38 3.24 1.11 -16.93
N SER A 39 3.56 2.21 -16.23
CA SER A 39 4.69 2.25 -15.29
C SER A 39 4.34 1.83 -13.85
N ILE A 40 3.06 1.56 -13.55
CA ILE A 40 2.61 1.18 -12.20
C ILE A 40 2.70 -0.34 -12.06
N GLN A 41 3.45 -0.82 -11.06
CA GLN A 41 3.69 -2.24 -10.83
C GLN A 41 2.82 -2.86 -9.73
N ALA A 42 2.15 -2.02 -8.92
CA ALA A 42 1.23 -2.42 -7.87
C ALA A 42 0.29 -1.26 -7.52
N TRP A 43 -0.91 -1.58 -7.04
CA TRP A 43 -1.94 -0.62 -6.65
C TRP A 43 -2.27 -0.78 -5.18
N VAL A 44 -2.39 0.33 -4.45
CA VAL A 44 -2.88 0.31 -3.07
C VAL A 44 -4.33 0.77 -3.05
N LEU A 45 -5.26 -0.12 -2.73
CA LEU A 45 -6.68 0.20 -2.64
C LEU A 45 -7.00 0.77 -1.26
N ILE A 46 -7.46 2.02 -1.24
CA ILE A 46 -7.96 2.69 -0.05
C ILE A 46 -9.49 2.78 -0.16
N SER A 47 -10.20 1.82 0.43
CA SER A 47 -11.67 1.79 0.44
C SER A 47 -12.23 1.22 1.73
N CYS A 48 -13.51 1.47 2.02
CA CYS A 48 -14.19 0.80 3.12
C CYS A 48 -14.39 -0.71 2.83
N TYR A 49 -14.42 -1.53 3.88
CA TYR A 49 -14.53 -2.99 3.82
C TYR A 49 -15.67 -3.51 2.92
N TYR A 50 -16.80 -2.79 2.88
CA TYR A 50 -17.98 -3.21 2.12
C TYR A 50 -17.81 -3.16 0.59
N ASN A 51 -16.83 -2.41 0.09
CA ASN A 51 -16.63 -2.18 -1.36
C ASN A 51 -15.31 -2.78 -1.91
N ALA A 52 -14.59 -3.58 -1.11
CA ALA A 52 -13.19 -3.92 -1.38
C ALA A 52 -12.94 -5.36 -1.88
N ILE A 53 -13.97 -6.12 -2.28
CA ILE A 53 -13.73 -7.44 -2.87
C ILE A 53 -13.30 -7.24 -4.32
N ILE A 54 -11.99 -7.38 -4.55
CA ILE A 54 -11.35 -7.36 -5.86
C ILE A 54 -10.79 -8.74 -6.12
N ASP A 55 -11.16 -9.36 -7.24
CA ASP A 55 -10.46 -10.55 -7.72
C ASP A 55 -9.18 -10.11 -8.44
N ASN A 56 -8.05 -10.25 -7.75
CA ASN A 56 -6.73 -9.89 -8.28
C ASN A 56 -6.39 -10.65 -9.59
N LYS A 57 -7.03 -11.79 -9.89
CA LYS A 57 -6.78 -12.55 -11.13
C LYS A 57 -7.18 -11.81 -12.40
N GLU A 58 -8.08 -10.82 -12.29
CA GLU A 58 -8.53 -10.03 -13.43
C GLU A 58 -7.58 -8.86 -13.75
N PHE A 59 -6.57 -8.60 -12.92
CA PHE A 59 -5.70 -7.43 -13.01
C PHE A 59 -4.25 -7.82 -13.33
N PHE A 60 -3.58 -7.02 -14.17
CA PHE A 60 -2.19 -7.24 -14.56
C PHE A 60 -1.19 -7.03 -13.41
N HIS A 61 -1.51 -6.11 -12.51
CA HIS A 61 -0.70 -5.76 -11.35
C HIS A 61 -1.52 -5.91 -10.08
N PRO A 62 -0.91 -6.37 -8.98
CA PRO A 62 -1.61 -6.64 -7.74
C PRO A 62 -2.26 -5.37 -7.19
N ILE A 63 -3.48 -5.52 -6.70
CA ILE A 63 -4.22 -4.57 -5.90
C ILE A 63 -4.14 -5.05 -4.45
N ILE A 64 -3.42 -4.29 -3.63
CA ILE A 64 -3.10 -4.60 -2.24
C ILE A 64 -3.74 -3.59 -1.29
N THR A 65 -3.84 -3.97 -0.02
CA THR A 65 -4.30 -3.14 1.09
C THR A 65 -3.21 -2.19 1.58
N PRO A 66 -3.56 -1.12 2.33
CA PRO A 66 -2.57 -0.27 2.99
C PRO A 66 -1.62 -1.05 3.91
N MET A 67 -2.13 -2.09 4.59
CA MET A 67 -1.34 -2.93 5.48
C MET A 67 -0.31 -3.77 4.72
N GLU A 68 -0.71 -4.40 3.62
CA GLU A 68 0.21 -5.14 2.73
C GLU A 68 1.28 -4.21 2.14
N CYS A 69 0.92 -2.98 1.78
CA CYS A 69 1.89 -1.98 1.31
C CYS A 69 2.93 -1.65 2.38
N TYR A 70 2.51 -1.45 3.63
CA TYR A 70 3.41 -1.26 4.78
C TYR A 70 4.39 -2.42 4.95
N ILE A 71 3.89 -3.65 4.99
CA ILE A 71 4.71 -4.86 5.16
C ILE A 71 5.71 -5.00 4.02
N ALA A 72 5.26 -4.83 2.77
CA ALA A 72 6.12 -4.94 1.59
C ALA A 72 7.19 -3.84 1.51
N CYS A 73 6.87 -2.63 2.00
CA CYS A 73 7.79 -1.49 1.93
C CYS A 73 8.85 -1.51 3.02
N LEU A 74 8.47 -1.80 4.27
CA LEU A 74 9.35 -1.66 5.43
C LEU A 74 9.87 -2.99 5.97
N GLN A 75 9.26 -4.12 5.57
CA GLN A 75 9.62 -5.47 6.05
C GLN A 75 9.82 -5.54 7.57
N PRO A 76 8.80 -5.12 8.36
CA PRO A 76 8.93 -5.09 9.82
C PRO A 76 9.12 -6.51 10.36
N SER A 77 10.00 -6.65 11.37
CA SER A 77 10.32 -7.95 11.98
C SER A 77 9.13 -8.58 12.72
N ASN A 78 8.16 -7.77 13.13
CA ASN A 78 6.90 -8.22 13.72
C ASN A 78 5.76 -7.32 13.26
N TYR A 79 4.67 -7.92 12.79
CA TYR A 79 3.46 -7.20 12.42
C TYR A 79 2.22 -8.06 12.68
N LYS A 80 1.11 -7.41 13.06
CA LYS A 80 -0.20 -8.07 13.13
C LYS A 80 -0.97 -7.76 11.87
N TYR A 81 -1.15 -8.76 11.00
CA TYR A 81 -1.92 -8.58 9.78
C TYR A 81 -3.38 -8.17 10.07
N SER A 82 -3.88 -7.16 9.36
CA SER A 82 -5.28 -6.73 9.40
C SER A 82 -5.67 -6.08 8.07
N THR A 83 -6.90 -6.35 7.64
CA THR A 83 -7.53 -5.66 6.50
C THR A 83 -8.33 -4.44 6.93
N ASN A 84 -8.45 -4.19 8.25
CA ASN A 84 -9.12 -3.02 8.78
C ASN A 84 -8.21 -1.80 8.64
N LEU A 85 -8.75 -0.79 7.97
CA LEU A 85 -8.05 0.47 7.72
C LEU A 85 -7.78 1.26 9.02
N GLN A 86 -8.62 1.12 10.05
CA GLN A 86 -8.39 1.72 11.36
C GLN A 86 -7.16 1.09 12.04
N ASP A 87 -7.01 -0.23 11.99
CA ASP A 87 -5.84 -0.91 12.53
C ASP A 87 -4.57 -0.41 11.83
N PHE A 88 -4.61 -0.23 10.50
CA PHE A 88 -3.50 0.37 9.75
C PHE A 88 -3.18 1.80 10.23
N MET A 89 -4.19 2.61 10.51
CA MET A 89 -3.98 3.96 11.03
C MET A 89 -3.33 3.97 12.41
N ASP A 90 -3.70 3.01 13.26
CA ASP A 90 -3.21 2.90 14.63
C ASP A 90 -1.80 2.29 14.73
N LEU A 91 -1.25 1.75 13.62
CA LEU A 91 0.15 1.30 13.55
C LEU A 91 1.11 2.44 13.91
N LYS A 92 1.98 2.19 14.88
CA LYS A 92 3.14 3.04 15.14
C LYS A 92 4.29 2.50 14.31
N ILE A 93 4.83 3.34 13.43
CA ILE A 93 6.00 2.99 12.63
C ILE A 93 7.19 3.46 13.46
N ASP A 94 8.02 2.51 13.89
CA ASP A 94 9.21 2.81 14.69
C ASP A 94 10.38 3.13 13.76
N SER A 95 11.35 3.90 14.24
CA SER A 95 12.56 4.24 13.45
C SER A 95 13.30 2.99 12.94
N LYS A 96 13.23 1.89 13.72
CA LYS A 96 13.82 0.59 13.38
C LYS A 96 13.21 -0.06 12.13
N ASP A 97 11.95 0.26 11.81
CA ASP A 97 11.29 -0.26 10.61
C ASP A 97 11.89 0.35 9.34
N PHE A 98 12.46 1.55 9.43
CA PHE A 98 13.15 2.22 8.32
C PHE A 98 14.60 1.74 8.13
N ASP A 99 15.24 1.27 9.20
CA ASP A 99 16.62 0.73 9.16
C ASP A 99 16.70 -0.57 8.33
N ASN A 100 15.62 -1.35 8.28
CA ASN A 100 15.57 -2.61 7.52
C ASN A 100 15.69 -2.39 6.01
N ILE A 101 15.31 -1.22 5.50
CA ILE A 101 15.31 -0.89 4.06
C ILE A 101 16.75 -0.73 3.54
N HIS A 102 17.66 -0.18 4.36
CA HIS A 102 19.02 0.15 3.94
C HIS A 102 19.98 -1.06 3.91
N ASN A 103 19.56 -2.19 4.46
CA ASN A 103 20.38 -3.40 4.58
C ASN A 103 20.05 -4.49 3.55
N GLY A 104 18.99 -4.34 2.75
CA GLY A 104 18.53 -5.35 1.78
C GLY A 104 19.11 -5.23 0.36
N GLY A 105 20.17 -4.44 0.17
CA GLY A 105 20.75 -4.13 -1.15
C GLY A 105 21.97 -4.96 -1.57
N GLN A 106 22.28 -6.07 -0.87
CA GLN A 106 23.38 -6.96 -1.24
C GLN A 106 22.93 -8.42 -1.20
N GLU A 107 22.24 -8.88 -2.25
CA GLU A 107 22.37 -10.25 -2.80
C GLU A 107 22.10 -10.20 -4.32
#